data_AF-A0A2S8JKG8-F1
#
_entry.id   AF-A0A2S8JKG8-F1
#
_cell.length_a   1.000
_cell.length_b   1.000
_cell.length_c   1.000
_cell.angle_alpha   90.00
_cell.angle_beta   90.00
_cell.angle_gamma   90.00
#
_symmetry.space_group_name_H-M   'P 1'
#
loop_
_entity.id
_entity.type
_entity.pdbx_description
1 polymer ?
#
loop_
_entity_poly.entity_id
_entity_poly.type
_entity_poly.pdbx_seq_one_letter_code
_entity_poly.pdbx_strand_id
1 'polypeptide(L)'
;MRDIQMVLDRWGAWAASDSSGVDYSPIAAGFKGLLPYTSKTRQACSDSDALIIEGCLALLKKRKPYEHSLIVAHYLYGISKRKLARARKKDEKLIRIEIQMAEGFIDGCLSMLDVKLEME
;
A
#
# COMPACT_ATOMS: atom_id res chain seq x y z
N MET A 1 9.10 13.35 12.08
CA MET A 1 8.76 13.23 10.65
C MET A 1 8.45 11.77 10.43
N ARG A 2 7.23 11.45 9.96
CA ARG A 2 6.77 10.08 9.76
C ARG A 2 7.51 9.45 8.57
N ASP A 3 7.99 8.22 8.73
CA ASP A 3 8.51 7.45 7.60
C ASP A 3 7.35 6.84 6.82
N ILE A 4 6.86 7.59 5.83
CA ILE A 4 5.70 7.17 5.03
C ILE A 4 5.96 5.91 4.19
N GLN A 5 7.21 5.64 3.82
CA GLN A 5 7.56 4.45 3.06
C GLN A 5 7.45 3.22 3.94
N MET A 6 7.96 3.30 5.18
CA MET A 6 7.78 2.24 6.17
C MET A 6 6.28 1.98 6.46
N VAL A 7 5.49 3.05 6.65
CA VAL A 7 4.04 2.95 6.89
C VAL A 7 3.34 2.20 5.76
N LEU A 8 3.61 2.56 4.49
CA LEU A 8 3.01 1.91 3.34
C LEU A 8 3.56 0.50 3.08
N ASP A 9 4.80 0.22 3.43
CA ASP A 9 5.36 -1.13 3.40
C ASP A 9 4.67 -2.06 4.41
N ARG A 10 4.38 -1.58 5.62
CA ARG A 10 3.64 -2.35 6.63
C ARG A 10 2.18 -2.52 6.25
N TRP A 11 1.53 -1.48 5.73
CA TRP A 11 0.19 -1.59 5.16
C TRP A 11 0.13 -2.60 4.02
N GLY A 12 1.08 -2.55 3.07
CA GLY A 12 1.09 -3.48 1.94
C GLY A 12 1.33 -4.93 2.37
N ALA A 13 2.01 -5.15 3.51
CA ALA A 13 2.19 -6.47 4.09
C ALA A 13 0.90 -6.97 4.76
N TRP A 14 0.22 -6.08 5.48
CA TRP A 14 -1.09 -6.33 6.05
C TRP A 14 -2.12 -6.67 4.95
N ALA A 15 -2.25 -5.83 3.93
CA ALA A 15 -3.21 -6.01 2.84
C ALA A 15 -2.93 -7.23 1.95
N ALA A 16 -1.66 -7.69 1.89
CA ALA A 16 -1.30 -8.93 1.20
C ALA A 16 -1.55 -10.18 2.05
N SER A 17 -1.90 -10.05 3.33
CA SER A 17 -2.14 -11.18 4.23
C SER A 17 -3.54 -11.76 4.04
N ASP A 18 -3.66 -13.10 4.11
CA ASP A 18 -4.94 -13.81 3.96
C ASP A 18 -5.96 -13.51 5.08
N SER A 19 -5.51 -12.88 6.17
CA SER A 19 -6.33 -12.49 7.32
C SER A 19 -6.94 -11.10 7.21
N SER A 20 -6.49 -10.27 6.26
CA SER A 20 -6.91 -8.87 6.14
C SER A 20 -8.37 -8.67 5.70
N GLY A 21 -8.99 -9.69 5.10
CA GLY A 21 -10.40 -9.63 4.68
C GLY A 21 -10.68 -8.63 3.54
N VAL A 22 -9.64 -8.06 2.91
CA VAL A 22 -9.76 -7.16 1.77
C VAL A 22 -9.65 -7.93 0.45
N ASP A 23 -10.25 -7.37 -0.62
CA ASP A 23 -10.27 -7.95 -1.99
C ASP A 23 -8.89 -8.12 -2.64
N TYR A 24 -7.81 -7.84 -1.90
CA TYR A 24 -6.43 -7.99 -2.33
C TYR A 24 -5.84 -9.38 -2.02
N SER A 25 -6.59 -10.27 -1.36
CA SER A 25 -6.15 -11.65 -1.08
C SER A 25 -5.58 -12.31 -2.34
N PRO A 26 -4.29 -12.71 -2.35
CA PRO A 26 -3.69 -13.39 -3.49
C PRO A 26 -4.24 -14.81 -3.65
N ILE A 27 -4.87 -15.36 -2.60
CA ILE A 27 -5.48 -16.67 -2.59
C ILE A 27 -6.99 -16.52 -2.83
N ALA A 28 -7.49 -17.18 -3.86
CA ALA A 28 -8.92 -17.28 -4.11
C ALA A 28 -9.61 -17.96 -2.92
N ALA A 29 -10.79 -17.47 -2.53
CA ALA A 29 -11.50 -17.92 -1.32
C ALA A 29 -11.64 -19.44 -1.19
N GLY A 30 -11.83 -20.16 -2.30
CA GLY A 30 -11.95 -21.63 -2.32
C GLY A 30 -10.64 -22.40 -2.08
N PHE A 31 -9.49 -21.74 -2.07
CA PHE A 31 -8.16 -22.34 -1.87
C PHE A 31 -7.53 -21.96 -0.51
N LYS A 32 -8.25 -21.19 0.32
CA LYS A 32 -7.75 -20.78 1.64
C LYS A 32 -7.54 -22.01 2.54
N GLY A 33 -6.31 -22.17 3.05
CA GLY A 33 -5.92 -23.31 3.90
C GLY A 33 -5.45 -24.56 3.15
N LEU A 34 -5.50 -24.59 1.81
CA LEU A 34 -4.99 -25.70 1.00
C LEU A 34 -3.56 -25.49 0.51
N LEU A 35 -3.14 -24.23 0.37
CA LEU A 35 -1.77 -23.89 -0.04
C LEU A 35 -0.87 -23.70 1.19
N PRO A 36 0.39 -24.15 1.13
CA PRO A 36 1.34 -23.91 2.21
C PRO A 36 1.47 -22.42 2.47
N TYR A 37 1.48 -22.03 3.74
CA TYR A 37 1.60 -20.65 4.16
C TYR A 37 2.88 -20.05 3.59
N THR A 38 2.75 -19.19 2.58
CA THR A 38 3.87 -18.41 2.06
C THR A 38 4.01 -17.18 2.94
N SER A 39 4.59 -17.35 4.14
CA SER A 39 4.85 -16.22 5.03
C SER A 39 5.74 -15.22 4.29
N LYS A 40 5.18 -14.07 3.90
CA LYS A 40 6.01 -12.96 3.47
C LYS A 40 6.70 -12.42 4.72
N THR A 41 8.02 -12.35 4.66
CA THR A 41 8.95 -11.81 5.67
C THR A 41 8.70 -10.34 6.08
N ARG A 42 7.71 -9.67 5.48
CA ARG A 42 7.41 -8.26 5.73
C ARG A 42 6.54 -8.12 6.97
N GLN A 43 6.95 -7.27 7.90
CA GLN A 43 6.16 -6.93 9.09
C GLN A 43 4.88 -6.20 8.66
N ALA A 44 3.72 -6.71 9.09
CA ALA A 44 2.42 -6.07 8.88
C ALA A 44 2.11 -5.04 9.99
N CYS A 45 1.27 -4.06 9.68
CA CYS A 45 0.66 -3.17 10.69
C CYS A 45 -0.53 -3.86 11.39
N SER A 46 -1.08 -3.22 12.41
CA SER A 46 -2.33 -3.65 13.06
C SER A 46 -3.56 -3.33 12.19
N ASP A 47 -4.69 -3.96 12.51
CA ASP A 47 -5.97 -3.71 11.82
C ASP A 47 -6.44 -2.25 12.01
N SER A 48 -6.20 -1.66 13.19
CA SER A 48 -6.51 -0.26 13.50
C SER A 48 -5.72 0.68 12.59
N ASP A 49 -4.40 0.53 12.54
CA ASP A 49 -3.53 1.30 11.65
C ASP A 49 -3.91 1.11 10.18
N ALA A 50 -4.20 -0.13 9.77
CA ALA A 50 -4.58 -0.46 8.41
C ALA A 50 -5.86 0.25 7.97
N LEU A 51 -6.90 0.27 8.82
CA LEU A 51 -8.17 0.95 8.51
C LEU A 51 -7.98 2.46 8.31
N ILE A 52 -7.10 3.09 9.09
CA ILE A 52 -6.80 4.52 8.96
C ILE A 52 -6.09 4.79 7.63
N ILE A 53 -5.14 3.94 7.25
CA ILE A 53 -4.41 4.05 5.98
C ILE A 53 -5.34 3.78 4.78
N GLU A 54 -6.19 2.75 4.85
CA GLU A 54 -7.22 2.48 3.85
C GLU A 54 -8.15 3.68 3.65
N GLY A 55 -8.54 4.37 4.72
CA GLY A 55 -9.31 5.62 4.63
C GLY A 55 -8.58 6.71 3.81
N CYS A 56 -7.27 6.88 4.04
CA CYS A 56 -6.45 7.81 3.26
C CYS A 56 -6.31 7.35 1.79
N LEU A 57 -6.12 6.05 1.55
CA LEU A 57 -6.05 5.47 0.21
C LEU A 57 -7.37 5.61 -0.56
N ALA A 58 -8.52 5.47 0.11
CA ALA A 58 -9.82 5.69 -0.49
C ALA A 58 -10.00 7.14 -0.96
N LEU A 59 -9.53 8.11 -0.16
CA LEU A 59 -9.50 9.52 -0.55
C LEU A 59 -8.56 9.77 -1.74
N LEU A 60 -7.37 9.15 -1.73
CA LEU A 60 -6.43 9.22 -2.84
C LEU A 60 -7.05 8.62 -4.11
N LYS A 61 -7.70 7.45 -4.02
CA LYS A 61 -8.39 6.79 -5.14
C LYS A 61 -9.45 7.68 -5.76
N LYS A 62 -10.23 8.39 -4.92
CA LYS A 62 -11.28 9.31 -5.38
C LYS A 62 -10.73 10.53 -6.12
N ARG A 63 -9.60 11.09 -5.67
CA ARG A 63 -9.02 12.32 -6.24
C ARG A 63 -8.02 12.07 -7.37
N LYS A 64 -7.23 11.02 -7.23
CA LYS A 64 -6.02 10.69 -8.00
C LYS A 64 -5.94 9.16 -8.21
N PRO A 65 -6.88 8.58 -8.98
CA PRO A 65 -6.99 7.12 -9.13
C PRO A 65 -5.75 6.50 -9.78
N TYR A 66 -5.04 7.25 -10.62
CA TYR A 66 -3.82 6.78 -11.25
C TYR A 66 -2.69 6.62 -10.23
N GLU A 67 -2.44 7.63 -9.40
CA GLU A 67 -1.39 7.61 -8.38
C GLU A 67 -1.72 6.60 -7.27
N HIS A 68 -3.00 6.45 -6.90
CA HIS A 68 -3.47 5.33 -6.07
C HIS A 68 -3.06 3.97 -6.67
N SER A 69 -3.25 3.77 -7.99
CA SER A 69 -2.86 2.51 -8.64
C SER A 69 -1.34 2.26 -8.57
N LEU A 70 -0.52 3.32 -8.53
CA LEU A 70 0.93 3.18 -8.36
C LEU A 70 1.29 2.75 -6.94
N ILE A 71 0.62 3.29 -5.92
CA ILE A 71 0.81 2.90 -4.51
C ILE A 71 0.47 1.42 -4.32
N VAL A 72 -0.71 0.99 -4.76
CA VAL A 72 -1.14 -0.42 -4.68
C VAL A 72 -0.16 -1.32 -5.43
N ALA A 73 0.20 -0.96 -6.67
CA ALA A 73 1.13 -1.76 -7.46
C ALA A 73 2.52 -1.89 -6.79
N HIS A 74 3.01 -0.82 -6.19
CA HIS A 74 4.33 -0.81 -5.57
C HIS A 74 4.34 -1.52 -4.20
N TYR A 75 3.49 -1.08 -3.28
CA TYR A 75 3.54 -1.47 -1.87
C TYR A 75 2.83 -2.79 -1.58
N LEU A 76 1.65 -3.02 -2.19
CA LEU A 76 0.92 -4.28 -2.02
C LEU A 76 1.50 -5.39 -2.91
N TYR A 77 1.60 -5.14 -4.22
CA TYR A 77 2.03 -6.16 -5.18
C TYR A 77 3.56 -6.27 -5.34
N GLY A 78 4.35 -5.40 -4.70
CA GLY A 78 5.81 -5.47 -4.73
C GLY A 78 6.41 -5.16 -6.12
N ILE A 79 5.68 -4.48 -7.00
CA ILE A 79 6.17 -4.15 -8.35
C ILE A 79 7.20 -3.03 -8.22
N SER A 80 8.42 -3.26 -8.71
CA SER A 80 9.47 -2.24 -8.67
C SER A 80 9.11 -1.01 -9.52
N LYS A 81 9.56 0.17 -9.09
CA LYS A 81 9.35 1.44 -9.79
C LYS A 81 9.83 1.38 -11.25
N ARG A 82 10.94 0.67 -11.51
CA ARG A 82 11.45 0.37 -12.86
C ARG A 82 10.49 -0.48 -13.69
N LYS A 83 9.86 -1.50 -13.11
CA LYS A 83 8.88 -2.35 -13.80
C LYS A 83 7.59 -1.58 -14.09
N LEU A 84 7.16 -0.70 -13.18
CA LEU A 84 6.05 0.23 -13.41
C LEU A 84 6.34 1.19 -14.58
N ALA A 85 7.54 1.78 -14.61
CA ALA A 85 7.97 2.67 -15.68
C ALA A 85 7.90 1.99 -17.07
N ARG A 86 8.43 0.76 -17.17
CA ARG A 86 8.33 -0.05 -18.38
C ARG A 86 6.89 -0.37 -18.78
N ALA A 87 6.07 -0.81 -17.83
CA ALA A 87 4.67 -1.16 -18.08
C ALA A 87 3.84 0.05 -18.54
N ARG A 88 4.17 1.25 -18.05
CA ARG A 88 3.49 2.50 -18.40
C ARG A 88 4.15 3.26 -19.55
N LYS A 89 5.27 2.76 -20.10
CA LYS A 89 6.08 3.44 -21.13
C LYS A 89 6.46 4.88 -20.72
N LYS A 90 6.83 5.07 -19.45
CA LYS A 90 7.26 6.35 -18.86
C LYS A 90 8.70 6.27 -18.38
N ASP A 91 9.33 7.43 -18.18
CA ASP A 91 10.59 7.54 -17.45
C ASP A 91 10.38 7.09 -15.98
N GLU A 92 11.32 6.31 -15.43
CA GLU A 92 11.30 5.91 -14.03
C GLU A 92 11.32 7.12 -13.08
N LYS A 93 11.98 8.21 -13.47
CA LYS A 93 11.97 9.47 -12.71
C LYS A 93 10.56 10.02 -12.54
N LEU A 94 9.74 9.98 -13.59
CA LEU A 94 8.35 10.43 -13.50
C LEU A 94 7.53 9.52 -12.58
N ILE A 95 7.69 8.20 -12.68
CA ILE A 95 7.04 7.25 -11.75
C ILE A 95 7.44 7.51 -10.30
N ARG A 96 8.72 7.83 -10.04
CA ARG A 96 9.20 8.17 -8.68
C ARG A 96 8.53 9.44 -8.14
N ILE A 97 8.41 10.48 -8.97
CA ILE A 97 7.72 11.73 -8.60
C ILE A 97 6.24 11.46 -8.33
N GLU A 98 5.56 10.69 -9.19
CA GLU A 98 4.14 10.36 -9.03
C GLU A 98 3.86 9.54 -7.77
N ILE A 99 4.74 8.58 -7.45
CA ILE A 99 4.68 7.83 -6.19
C ILE A 99 4.92 8.76 -4.99
N GLN A 100 5.94 9.61 -5.04
CA GLN A 100 6.24 10.56 -3.96
C GLN A 100 5.09 11.53 -3.71
N MET A 101 4.40 12.00 -4.76
CA MET A 101 3.21 12.84 -4.61
C MET A 101 2.06 12.10 -3.91
N ALA A 102 1.84 10.82 -4.22
CA ALA A 102 0.86 10.02 -3.51
C ALA A 102 1.25 9.72 -2.07
N GLU A 103 2.51 9.41 -1.80
CA GLU A 103 3.06 9.25 -0.45
C GLU A 103 2.83 10.53 0.37
N GLY A 104 3.18 11.70 -0.18
CA GLY A 104 2.96 12.99 0.46
C GLY A 104 1.48 13.32 0.68
N PHE A 105 0.58 12.89 -0.21
CA PHE A 105 -0.85 13.03 0.01
C PHE A 105 -1.33 12.22 1.23
N ILE A 106 -0.90 10.95 1.33
CA ILE A 106 -1.27 10.06 2.44
C ILE A 106 -0.70 10.59 3.76
N ASP A 107 0.57 10.99 3.78
CA ASP A 107 1.19 11.59 4.97
C ASP A 107 0.49 12.91 5.38
N GLY A 108 0.08 13.72 4.40
CA GLY A 108 -0.73 14.91 4.64
C GLY A 108 -2.09 14.60 5.24
N CYS A 109 -2.78 13.55 4.78
CA CYS A 109 -4.04 13.09 5.38
C CYS A 109 -3.84 12.64 6.83
N LEU A 110 -2.82 11.81 7.08
CA LEU A 110 -2.50 11.33 8.43
C LEU A 110 -2.14 12.48 9.37
N SER A 111 -1.40 13.48 8.88
CA SER A 111 -1.05 14.69 9.63
C SER A 111 -2.27 15.55 9.94
N MET A 112 -3.21 15.67 9.00
CA MET A 112 -4.45 16.41 9.20
C MET A 112 -5.39 15.74 10.20
N LEU A 113 -5.41 14.41 10.25
CA LEU A 113 -6.18 13.65 11.23
C LEU A 113 -5.58 13.68 12.64
N ASP A 114 -4.35 14.16 12.80
CA ASP A 114 -3.58 14.19 14.06
C ASP A 114 -3.53 12.80 14.75
N VAL A 115 -3.43 11.76 13.94
CA VAL A 115 -3.38 10.37 14.41
C VAL A 115 -1.92 9.93 14.56
N LYS A 116 -1.63 9.24 15.66
CA LYS A 116 -0.40 8.47 15.84
C LYS A 116 -0.67 7.00 15.56
N LEU A 117 0.02 6.44 14.57
CA LEU A 117 -0.07 5.02 14.25
C LEU A 117 0.70 4.20 15.29
N GLU A 118 0.23 3.00 15.61
CA GLU A 118 0.88 2.12 16.59
C GLU A 118 2.27 1.66 16.14
N MET A 119 2.46 1.57 14.83
CA MET A 119 3.72 1.17 14.20
C MET A 119 4.82 2.24 14.14
N GLU A 120 4.50 3.49 14.50
CA GLU A 120 5.41 4.65 14.49
C GLU A 120 6.29 4.78 15.74
#